data_AF-A0A6G0T577-F1
#
_entry.id   AF-A0A6G0T577-F1
#
_cell.length_a   1.000
_cell.length_b   1.000
_cell.length_c   1.000
_cell.angle_alpha   90.00
_cell.angle_beta   90.00
_cell.angle_gamma   90.00
#
_symmetry.space_group_name_H-M   'P 1'
#
loop_
_entity.id
_entity.type
_entity.pdbx_description
1 polymer ?
#
loop_
_entity_poly.entity_id
_entity_poly.type
_entity_poly.pdbx_seq_one_letter_code
_entity_poly.pdbx_strand_id
1 'polypeptide(L)'
;METLPNRPLTDQDIIKYATKFKIDHFRGVFSRKGSHWVAFYKNKDKVVYFDSFGNLTPPIELQKYLKGNKIKYNYTNYQNKNTFNCGHLCLNFLQCKNHLTGNTTTLSVHYFPPIDVYDDSEIALLNLQTYNTFPNINETNNHFEIHLVNPDRLLNNNKFPTCFITLKKGCYDIKDIKNQILAQINNFNNDLEYLEIEKITFDIGIDQVDFRTTIFSNGTICFNVENSIAPLLGFEKKNYEHYIDGHRSQKVSNLNIVNSIKVMCNITQGSFNNHMSSHSIYEFSPSENIGSKLIQTPSNLIYYKLNKTNIESLTIQLVDQDHNPINNLGEKLIINLHIKRFGS
;
A
#
# COMPACT_ATOMS: atom_id res chain seq x y z
N MET A 1 -8.44 -16.94 5.45
CA MET A 1 -7.39 -17.81 4.89
C MET A 1 -7.96 -19.19 4.72
N GLU A 2 -7.86 -19.79 3.54
CA GLU A 2 -8.37 -21.14 3.34
C GLU A 2 -7.47 -22.13 4.09
N THR A 3 -8.08 -22.89 4.98
CA THR A 3 -7.40 -23.79 5.90
C THR A 3 -7.01 -25.08 5.21
N LEU A 4 -5.76 -25.52 5.42
CA LEU A 4 -5.34 -26.87 5.04
C LEU A 4 -6.26 -27.91 5.71
N PRO A 5 -6.46 -29.08 5.08
CA PRO A 5 -7.35 -30.10 5.60
C PRO A 5 -6.79 -30.67 6.91
N ASN A 6 -7.66 -30.97 7.88
CA ASN A 6 -7.27 -31.52 9.18
C ASN A 6 -7.06 -33.06 9.11
N ARG A 7 -6.15 -33.49 8.24
CA ARG A 7 -5.75 -34.89 8.01
C ARG A 7 -4.36 -34.94 7.35
N PRO A 8 -3.64 -36.07 7.34
CA PRO A 8 -2.39 -36.18 6.57
C PRO A 8 -2.56 -35.74 5.12
N LEU A 9 -1.56 -35.03 4.57
CA LEU A 9 -1.54 -34.61 3.17
C LEU A 9 -0.98 -35.71 2.27
N THR A 10 -1.64 -35.93 1.14
CA THR A 10 -1.15 -36.77 0.04
C THR A 10 -0.31 -35.96 -0.93
N ASP A 11 0.40 -36.62 -1.85
CA ASP A 11 1.16 -35.99 -2.94
C ASP A 11 0.28 -35.01 -3.74
N GLN A 12 -0.97 -35.43 -4.03
CA GLN A 12 -1.96 -34.60 -4.74
C GLN A 12 -2.37 -33.38 -3.92
N ASP A 13 -2.53 -33.52 -2.60
CA ASP A 13 -2.81 -32.37 -1.73
C ASP A 13 -1.66 -31.37 -1.75
N ILE A 14 -0.40 -31.83 -1.63
CA ILE A 14 0.77 -30.95 -1.64
C ILE A 14 0.87 -30.20 -2.97
N ILE A 15 0.71 -30.87 -4.11
CA ILE A 15 0.74 -30.22 -5.43
C ILE A 15 -0.39 -29.19 -5.57
N LYS A 16 -1.61 -29.56 -5.14
CA LYS A 16 -2.77 -28.69 -5.16
C LYS A 16 -2.53 -27.43 -4.32
N TYR A 17 -2.07 -27.58 -3.08
CA TYR A 17 -1.85 -26.45 -2.18
C TYR A 17 -0.60 -25.64 -2.53
N ALA A 18 0.45 -26.23 -3.07
CA ALA A 18 1.61 -25.49 -3.57
C ALA A 18 1.21 -24.55 -4.73
N THR A 19 0.37 -25.04 -5.65
CA THR A 19 -0.21 -24.23 -6.73
C THR A 19 -1.11 -23.13 -6.16
N LYS A 20 -1.97 -23.48 -5.21
CA LYS A 20 -2.93 -22.56 -4.59
C LYS A 20 -2.25 -21.45 -3.78
N PHE A 21 -1.19 -21.78 -3.06
CA PHE A 21 -0.35 -20.85 -2.31
C PHE A 21 0.62 -20.06 -3.18
N LYS A 22 0.66 -20.33 -4.50
CA LYS A 22 1.56 -19.68 -5.46
C LYS A 22 3.02 -19.77 -4.99
N ILE A 23 3.44 -20.97 -4.62
CA ILE A 23 4.83 -21.28 -4.25
C ILE A 23 5.68 -21.17 -5.52
N ASP A 24 6.55 -20.16 -5.55
CA ASP A 24 7.34 -19.84 -6.74
C ASP A 24 8.34 -20.97 -7.04
N HIS A 25 8.42 -21.35 -8.32
CA HIS A 25 9.32 -22.42 -8.80
C HIS A 25 9.15 -23.78 -8.11
N PHE A 26 7.94 -24.11 -7.63
CA PHE A 26 7.67 -25.44 -7.07
C PHE A 26 7.98 -26.54 -8.10
N ARG A 27 8.98 -27.38 -7.80
CA ARG A 27 9.47 -28.41 -8.72
C ARG A 27 8.65 -29.70 -8.72
N GLY A 28 7.87 -29.93 -7.67
CA GLY A 28 7.05 -31.12 -7.53
C GLY A 28 7.31 -31.89 -6.24
N VAL A 29 6.55 -32.96 -6.08
CA VAL A 29 6.66 -33.91 -4.98
C VAL A 29 7.45 -35.13 -5.46
N PHE A 30 8.48 -35.51 -4.71
CA PHE A 30 9.28 -36.69 -4.99
C PHE A 30 9.00 -37.72 -3.90
N SER A 31 7.95 -38.52 -4.07
CA SER A 31 7.63 -39.56 -3.08
C SER A 31 8.32 -40.89 -3.39
N ARG A 32 8.76 -41.54 -2.32
CA ARG A 32 9.01 -42.98 -2.24
C ARG A 32 7.99 -43.54 -1.24
N LYS A 33 7.79 -44.86 -1.18
CA LYS A 33 6.97 -45.48 -0.12
C LYS A 33 7.46 -44.99 1.26
N GLY A 34 6.68 -44.15 1.94
CA GLY A 34 7.05 -43.50 3.19
C GLY A 34 5.87 -42.81 3.87
N SER A 35 6.00 -42.53 5.17
CA SER A 35 4.95 -41.95 6.03
C SER A 35 5.23 -40.50 6.45
N HIS A 36 6.33 -39.90 6.00
CA HIS A 36 6.82 -38.62 6.46
C HIS A 36 7.16 -37.69 5.31
N TRP A 37 6.76 -36.42 5.43
CA TRP A 37 7.08 -35.37 4.48
C TRP A 37 8.22 -34.51 5.00
N VAL A 38 9.15 -34.22 4.09
CA VAL A 38 10.25 -33.27 4.30
C VAL A 38 10.29 -32.34 3.10
N ALA A 39 10.81 -31.13 3.29
CA ALA A 39 10.90 -30.14 2.23
C ALA A 39 12.32 -29.60 2.13
N PHE A 40 12.68 -29.12 0.94
CA PHE A 40 13.87 -28.31 0.77
C PHE A 40 13.64 -27.27 -0.31
N TYR A 41 14.33 -26.15 -0.21
CA TYR A 41 14.47 -25.22 -1.33
C TYR A 41 15.95 -24.97 -1.60
N LYS A 42 16.26 -24.68 -2.86
CA LYS A 42 17.62 -24.45 -3.35
C LYS A 42 17.70 -23.07 -3.99
N ASN A 43 18.68 -22.27 -3.57
CA ASN A 43 19.05 -21.02 -4.21
C ASN A 43 20.56 -21.02 -4.48
N LYS A 44 20.94 -21.10 -5.76
CA LYS A 44 22.34 -21.24 -6.22
C LYS A 44 23.05 -22.42 -5.53
N ASP A 45 24.10 -22.15 -4.77
CA ASP A 45 24.90 -23.13 -4.04
C ASP A 45 24.30 -23.49 -2.67
N LYS A 46 23.34 -22.72 -2.15
CA LYS A 46 22.74 -22.90 -0.83
C LYS A 46 21.45 -23.72 -0.91
N VAL A 47 21.32 -24.68 0.00
CA VAL A 47 20.09 -25.46 0.20
C VAL A 47 19.65 -25.33 1.66
N VAL A 48 18.37 -25.12 1.86
CA VAL A 48 17.75 -25.24 3.20
C VAL A 48 16.81 -26.43 3.16
N TYR A 49 17.08 -27.39 4.03
CA TYR A 49 16.30 -28.59 4.28
C TYR A 49 15.45 -28.39 5.54
N PHE A 50 14.21 -28.88 5.47
CA PHE A 50 13.25 -28.80 6.55
C PHE A 50 12.70 -30.19 6.86
N ASP A 51 12.88 -30.61 8.10
CA ASP A 51 12.22 -31.76 8.70
C ASP A 51 11.50 -31.29 9.96
N SER A 52 10.20 -31.52 10.03
CA SER A 52 9.39 -31.07 11.16
C SER A 52 9.79 -31.70 12.50
N PHE A 53 10.50 -32.83 12.52
CA PHE A 53 11.03 -33.39 13.77
C PHE A 53 12.27 -32.66 14.29
N GLY A 54 12.96 -31.88 13.43
CA GLY A 54 14.14 -31.10 13.80
C GLY A 54 15.36 -31.95 14.16
N ASN A 55 16.54 -31.33 14.04
CA ASN A 55 17.83 -31.91 14.40
C ASN A 55 18.11 -33.28 13.72
N LEU A 56 17.56 -33.48 12.53
CA LEU A 56 17.78 -34.65 11.70
C LEU A 56 18.56 -34.24 10.45
N THR A 57 19.66 -34.94 10.20
CA THR A 57 20.42 -34.74 8.97
C THR A 57 19.59 -35.19 7.77
N PRO A 58 19.64 -34.47 6.63
CA PRO A 58 18.92 -34.87 5.42
C PRO A 58 19.28 -36.30 4.98
N PRO A 59 18.35 -37.07 4.37
CA PRO A 59 18.64 -38.42 3.89
C PRO A 59 19.84 -38.47 2.95
N ILE A 60 20.61 -39.56 2.99
CA ILE A 60 21.85 -39.72 2.21
C ILE A 60 21.59 -39.54 0.71
N GLU A 61 20.44 -40.01 0.21
CA GLU A 61 20.06 -39.84 -1.19
C GLU A 61 19.85 -38.38 -1.58
N LEU A 62 19.28 -37.58 -0.67
CA LEU A 62 19.11 -36.15 -0.89
C LEU A 62 20.46 -35.44 -0.84
N GLN A 63 21.35 -35.82 0.10
CA GLN A 63 22.72 -35.30 0.15
C GLN A 63 23.50 -35.63 -1.13
N LYS A 64 23.35 -36.85 -1.66
CA LYS A 64 23.96 -37.26 -2.94
C LYS A 64 23.40 -36.48 -4.12
N TYR A 65 22.08 -36.28 -4.17
CA TYR A 65 21.42 -35.50 -5.22
C TYR A 65 21.88 -34.03 -5.22
N LEU A 66 22.16 -33.47 -4.04
CA LEU A 66 22.60 -32.09 -3.84
C LEU A 66 24.13 -31.97 -3.64
N LYS A 67 24.91 -32.93 -4.14
CA LYS A 67 26.36 -32.93 -3.98
C LYS A 67 26.96 -31.63 -4.52
N GLY A 68 27.80 -30.98 -3.72
CA GLY A 68 28.41 -29.68 -4.03
C GLY A 68 27.62 -28.46 -3.54
N ASN A 69 26.42 -28.66 -2.99
CA ASN A 69 25.66 -27.60 -2.33
C ASN A 69 25.96 -27.52 -0.82
N LYS A 70 25.87 -26.31 -0.25
CA LYS A 70 25.91 -26.06 1.20
C LYS A 70 24.52 -26.27 1.77
N ILE A 71 24.29 -27.42 2.42
CA ILE A 71 22.99 -27.79 2.99
C ILE A 71 22.93 -27.33 4.45
N LYS A 72 21.93 -26.51 4.78
CA LYS A 72 21.52 -26.19 6.16
C LYS A 72 20.21 -26.91 6.47
N TYR A 73 20.01 -27.30 7.72
CA TYR A 73 18.76 -27.93 8.19
C TYR A 73 18.32 -27.33 9.52
N ASN A 74 17.03 -27.44 9.84
CA ASN A 74 16.49 -26.93 11.11
C ASN A 74 16.84 -27.87 12.28
N TYR A 75 17.17 -27.27 13.43
CA TYR A 75 17.42 -28.01 14.68
C TYR A 75 16.16 -28.12 15.54
N THR A 76 15.27 -27.14 15.46
CA THR A 76 14.03 -27.07 16.24
C THR A 76 13.01 -28.11 15.79
N ASN A 77 12.42 -28.81 16.77
CA ASN A 77 11.29 -29.71 16.55
C ASN A 77 9.99 -28.89 16.47
N TYR A 78 9.22 -29.10 15.40
CA TYR A 78 7.92 -28.48 15.15
C TYR A 78 6.77 -29.50 15.11
N GLN A 79 7.07 -30.78 15.38
CA GLN A 79 6.13 -31.88 15.30
C GLN A 79 6.36 -32.91 16.40
N ASN A 80 5.31 -33.12 17.19
CA ASN A 80 5.25 -34.20 18.17
C ASN A 80 5.13 -35.57 17.49
N LYS A 81 5.67 -36.61 18.13
CA LYS A 81 5.49 -38.00 17.68
C LYS A 81 3.99 -38.33 17.57
N ASN A 82 3.62 -39.16 16.60
CA ASN A 82 2.25 -39.61 16.31
C ASN A 82 1.26 -38.51 15.85
N THR A 83 1.76 -37.38 15.36
CA THR A 83 0.95 -36.36 14.67
C THR A 83 1.18 -36.40 13.15
N PHE A 84 0.27 -35.81 12.37
CA PHE A 84 0.24 -35.94 10.91
C PHE A 84 0.58 -34.66 10.12
N ASN A 85 1.04 -33.61 10.79
CA ASN A 85 1.17 -32.27 10.22
C ASN A 85 2.48 -32.03 9.43
N CYS A 86 3.33 -33.03 9.21
CA CYS A 86 4.60 -32.87 8.46
C CYS A 86 4.40 -32.22 7.08
N GLY A 87 3.38 -32.65 6.34
CA GLY A 87 3.05 -32.08 5.02
C GLY A 87 2.58 -30.63 5.10
N HIS A 88 1.81 -30.27 6.13
CA HIS A 88 1.37 -28.89 6.38
C HIS A 88 2.54 -27.98 6.68
N LEU A 89 3.44 -28.45 7.55
CA LEU A 89 4.65 -27.73 7.93
C LEU A 89 5.60 -27.56 6.74
N CYS A 90 5.69 -28.57 5.86
CA CYS A 90 6.43 -28.46 4.59
C CYS A 90 5.86 -27.38 3.66
N LEU A 91 4.53 -27.30 3.52
CA LEU A 91 3.90 -26.25 2.72
C LEU A 91 4.12 -24.86 3.32
N ASN A 92 4.00 -24.72 4.64
CA ASN A 92 4.31 -23.47 5.34
C ASN A 92 5.77 -23.06 5.11
N PHE A 93 6.69 -24.02 5.19
CA PHE A 93 8.11 -23.79 4.93
C PHE A 93 8.38 -23.28 3.51
N LEU A 94 7.79 -23.94 2.52
CA LEU A 94 7.97 -23.59 1.11
C LEU A 94 7.27 -22.28 0.71
N GLN A 95 6.29 -21.80 1.48
CA GLN A 95 5.58 -20.55 1.19
C GLN A 95 6.43 -19.29 1.46
N CYS A 96 7.51 -19.38 2.23
CA CYS A 96 8.30 -18.23 2.67
C CYS A 96 8.87 -17.42 1.49
N LYS A 97 8.42 -16.17 1.31
CA LYS A 97 8.92 -15.24 0.28
C LYS A 97 9.94 -14.27 0.90
N ASN A 98 11.12 -14.16 0.28
CA ASN A 98 12.15 -13.17 0.63
C ASN A 98 11.95 -11.81 -0.08
N HIS A 99 10.73 -11.56 -0.58
CA HIS A 99 10.35 -10.38 -1.33
C HIS A 99 8.96 -9.95 -0.87
N LEU A 100 8.86 -8.81 -0.18
CA LEU A 100 7.58 -8.27 0.27
C LEU A 100 6.92 -7.56 -0.91
N THR A 101 5.86 -8.17 -1.43
CA THR A 101 5.02 -7.56 -2.44
C THR A 101 3.55 -7.75 -2.10
N GLY A 102 2.75 -6.73 -2.37
CA GLY A 102 1.31 -6.77 -2.17
C GLY A 102 0.66 -5.54 -2.78
N ASN A 103 -0.63 -5.38 -2.51
CA ASN A 103 -1.45 -4.29 -3.01
C ASN A 103 -1.86 -3.31 -1.90
N THR A 104 -1.27 -3.46 -0.72
CA THR A 104 -1.53 -2.66 0.49
C THR A 104 -0.25 -1.99 0.95
N THR A 105 -0.39 -0.89 1.69
CA THR A 105 0.74 -0.19 2.33
C THR A 105 1.28 -0.87 3.58
N THR A 106 0.56 -1.89 4.08
CA THR A 106 1.04 -2.80 5.13
C THR A 106 1.32 -4.16 4.50
N LEU A 107 2.58 -4.60 4.53
CA LEU A 107 3.03 -5.89 4.03
C LEU A 107 3.57 -6.71 5.20
N SER A 108 3.04 -7.91 5.38
CA SER A 108 3.50 -8.85 6.41
C SER A 108 3.90 -10.17 5.78
N VAL A 109 5.01 -10.72 6.23
CA VAL A 109 5.44 -12.08 5.92
C VAL A 109 5.68 -12.83 7.22
N HIS A 110 5.25 -14.09 7.24
CA HIS A 110 5.54 -15.03 8.30
C HIS A 110 6.60 -16.00 7.80
N TYR A 111 7.65 -16.18 8.60
CA TYR A 111 8.72 -17.12 8.32
C TYR A 111 8.50 -18.38 9.13
N PHE A 112 8.53 -19.50 8.44
CA PHE A 112 8.48 -20.82 9.05
C PHE A 112 9.53 -21.72 8.40
N PRO A 113 10.51 -22.29 9.14
CA PRO A 113 10.83 -21.93 10.51
C PRO A 113 11.26 -20.45 10.61
N PRO A 114 11.24 -19.86 11.81
CA PRO A 114 11.74 -18.51 12.01
C PRO A 114 13.18 -18.35 11.53
N ILE A 115 13.55 -17.13 11.13
CA ILE A 115 14.92 -16.84 10.72
C ILE A 115 15.74 -16.51 11.96
N ASP A 116 16.73 -17.35 12.27
CA ASP A 116 17.73 -17.07 13.29
C ASP A 116 18.84 -16.16 12.73
N VAL A 117 19.08 -15.04 13.41
CA VAL A 117 20.10 -14.04 13.09
C VAL A 117 20.98 -13.80 14.33
N TYR A 118 22.17 -13.21 14.13
CA TYR A 118 23.07 -12.85 15.23
C TYR A 118 22.56 -11.64 16.01
N ASP A 119 22.96 -11.50 17.28
CA ASP A 119 22.58 -10.39 18.17
C ASP A 119 23.01 -9.00 17.68
N ASP A 120 24.06 -8.97 16.84
CA ASP A 120 24.63 -7.80 16.18
C ASP A 120 24.10 -7.64 14.73
N SER A 121 22.98 -8.29 14.39
CA SER A 121 22.40 -8.16 13.06
C SER A 121 21.63 -6.86 12.88
N GLU A 122 21.66 -6.35 11.66
CA GLU A 122 21.09 -5.08 11.27
C GLU A 122 20.28 -5.22 9.98
N ILE A 123 19.36 -4.28 9.75
CA ILE A 123 18.50 -4.23 8.55
C ILE A 123 18.56 -2.86 7.88
N ALA A 124 18.54 -2.87 6.55
CA ALA A 124 18.44 -1.68 5.72
C ALA A 124 17.40 -1.86 4.61
N LEU A 125 16.79 -0.75 4.16
CA LEU A 125 15.99 -0.72 2.95
C LEU A 125 16.92 -0.69 1.72
N LEU A 126 16.76 -1.64 0.80
CA LEU A 126 17.48 -1.63 -0.48
C LEU A 126 16.74 -0.85 -1.55
N ASN A 127 15.44 -1.10 -1.66
CA ASN A 127 14.59 -0.48 -2.67
C ASN A 127 13.11 -0.59 -2.27
N LEU A 128 12.36 0.46 -2.57
CA LEU A 128 10.91 0.52 -2.48
C LEU A 128 10.35 0.96 -3.84
N GLN A 129 9.30 0.28 -4.31
CA GLN A 129 8.58 0.67 -5.52
C GLN A 129 7.09 0.66 -5.27
N THR A 130 6.43 1.76 -5.65
CA THR A 130 4.98 1.89 -5.66
C THR A 130 4.56 2.94 -6.69
N TYR A 131 3.36 3.49 -6.58
CA TYR A 131 2.85 4.57 -7.42
C TYR A 131 2.48 5.76 -6.57
N ASN A 132 2.67 6.96 -7.10
CA ASN A 132 2.25 8.20 -6.44
C ASN A 132 0.74 8.43 -6.64
N THR A 133 -0.08 7.55 -6.08
CA THR A 133 -1.54 7.51 -6.22
C THR A 133 -2.25 7.63 -4.87
N PHE A 134 -1.69 8.45 -3.97
CA PHE A 134 -2.26 8.68 -2.65
C PHE A 134 -3.49 9.59 -2.75
N PRO A 135 -4.70 9.12 -2.38
CA PRO A 135 -5.92 9.83 -2.70
C PRO A 135 -6.02 11.12 -1.89
N ASN A 136 -6.22 12.24 -2.59
CA ASN A 136 -6.47 13.54 -1.99
C ASN A 136 -7.97 13.88 -1.87
N ILE A 137 -8.81 13.14 -2.60
CA ILE A 137 -10.27 13.20 -2.50
C ILE A 137 -10.80 11.87 -2.00
N ASN A 138 -11.73 11.92 -1.04
CA ASN A 138 -12.47 10.79 -0.49
C ASN A 138 -13.85 11.24 0.01
N GLU A 139 -14.61 10.34 0.63
CA GLU A 139 -15.99 10.60 1.07
C GLU A 139 -16.15 11.75 2.08
N THR A 140 -15.07 12.25 2.70
CA THR A 140 -15.13 13.35 3.68
C THR A 140 -14.88 14.73 3.07
N ASN A 141 -14.45 14.81 1.80
CA ASN A 141 -14.00 16.07 1.18
C ASN A 141 -14.22 16.14 -0.34
N ASN A 142 -15.33 15.59 -0.85
CA ASN A 142 -15.57 15.43 -2.28
C ASN A 142 -16.76 16.22 -2.85
N HIS A 143 -17.41 17.07 -2.07
CA HIS A 143 -18.69 17.66 -2.45
C HIS A 143 -18.70 19.19 -2.46
N PHE A 144 -19.47 19.79 -3.37
CA PHE A 144 -19.94 21.17 -3.30
C PHE A 144 -21.12 21.38 -4.25
N GLU A 145 -21.78 22.53 -4.16
CA GLU A 145 -22.91 22.88 -5.02
C GLU A 145 -22.67 24.20 -5.74
N ILE A 146 -23.28 24.38 -6.91
CA ILE A 146 -23.33 25.66 -7.62
C ILE A 146 -24.80 26.04 -7.83
N HIS A 147 -25.20 27.19 -7.28
CA HIS A 147 -26.55 27.74 -7.41
C HIS A 147 -26.56 28.81 -8.50
N LEU A 148 -27.39 28.66 -9.52
CA LEU A 148 -27.58 29.70 -10.54
C LEU A 148 -28.30 30.91 -9.93
N VAL A 149 -27.66 32.08 -9.95
CA VAL A 149 -28.18 33.30 -9.28
C VAL A 149 -29.26 34.01 -10.11
N ASN A 150 -29.38 33.70 -11.39
CA ASN A 150 -30.29 34.43 -12.27
C ASN A 150 -31.11 33.54 -13.21
N PRO A 151 -32.17 32.86 -12.72
CA PRO A 151 -33.24 32.46 -13.58
C PRO A 151 -34.38 33.46 -13.39
N ASP A 152 -34.71 34.23 -14.43
CA ASP A 152 -36.00 34.95 -14.53
C ASP A 152 -37.22 34.02 -14.31
N ARG A 153 -36.97 32.70 -14.17
CA ARG A 153 -37.90 31.64 -13.79
C ARG A 153 -37.37 30.87 -12.58
N LEU A 154 -37.77 31.27 -11.38
CA LEU A 154 -37.72 30.36 -10.23
C LEU A 154 -38.45 29.06 -10.60
N LEU A 155 -37.87 27.90 -10.29
CA LEU A 155 -38.61 26.63 -10.36
C LEU A 155 -39.88 26.76 -9.50
N ASN A 156 -40.93 25.98 -9.80
CA ASN A 156 -42.27 26.03 -9.16
C ASN A 156 -42.31 26.03 -7.61
N ASN A 157 -41.16 25.89 -6.94
CA ASN A 157 -40.94 25.89 -5.49
C ASN A 157 -39.95 26.98 -4.98
N ASN A 158 -39.72 28.09 -5.70
CA ASN A 158 -38.77 29.15 -5.32
C ASN A 158 -37.33 28.66 -5.08
N LYS A 159 -36.90 27.62 -5.81
CA LYS A 159 -35.57 27.02 -5.66
C LYS A 159 -34.75 27.31 -6.91
N PHE A 160 -33.54 27.84 -6.72
CA PHE A 160 -32.59 28.04 -7.81
C PHE A 160 -32.16 26.69 -8.39
N PRO A 161 -32.05 26.55 -9.72
CA PRO A 161 -31.41 25.39 -10.33
C PRO A 161 -30.03 25.19 -9.70
N THR A 162 -29.80 23.99 -9.16
CA THR A 162 -28.61 23.66 -8.37
C THR A 162 -27.87 22.52 -9.03
N CYS A 163 -26.61 22.75 -9.39
CA CYS A 163 -25.72 21.70 -9.86
C CYS A 163 -24.97 21.12 -8.66
N PHE A 164 -25.23 19.84 -8.37
CA PHE A 164 -24.54 19.09 -7.32
C PHE A 164 -23.27 18.48 -7.90
N ILE A 165 -22.13 18.79 -7.29
CA ILE A 165 -20.83 18.29 -7.73
C ILE A 165 -20.30 17.31 -6.69
N THR A 166 -20.09 16.06 -7.10
CA THR A 166 -19.51 15.03 -6.24
C THR A 166 -18.37 14.35 -6.97
N LEU A 167 -17.16 14.45 -6.42
CA LEU A 167 -15.96 13.83 -6.98
C LEU A 167 -15.78 12.42 -6.42
N LYS A 168 -15.33 11.49 -7.27
CA LYS A 168 -15.04 10.12 -6.81
C LYS A 168 -13.78 10.13 -5.94
N LYS A 169 -13.66 9.15 -5.05
CA LYS A 169 -12.40 8.94 -4.32
C LYS A 169 -11.25 8.70 -5.31
N GLY A 170 -10.15 9.43 -5.14
CA GLY A 170 -9.00 9.34 -6.04
C GLY A 170 -7.89 10.32 -5.71
N CYS A 171 -6.83 10.26 -6.52
CA CYS A 171 -5.70 11.18 -6.49
C CYS A 171 -5.79 12.07 -7.74
N TYR A 172 -5.94 13.37 -7.55
CA TYR A 172 -6.22 14.32 -8.63
C TYR A 172 -5.30 15.52 -8.56
N ASP A 173 -4.78 15.94 -9.70
CA ASP A 173 -4.25 17.30 -9.80
C ASP A 173 -5.39 18.32 -10.01
N ILE A 174 -5.06 19.61 -10.06
CA ILE A 174 -6.08 20.65 -10.27
C ILE A 174 -6.78 20.54 -11.63
N LYS A 175 -6.10 20.00 -12.64
CA LYS A 175 -6.63 19.84 -14.00
C LYS A 175 -7.62 18.68 -14.06
N ASP A 176 -7.34 17.58 -13.37
CA ASP A 176 -8.24 16.45 -13.22
C ASP A 176 -9.51 16.86 -12.47
N ILE A 177 -9.37 17.63 -11.39
CA ILE A 177 -10.49 18.22 -10.65
C ILE A 177 -11.35 19.08 -11.59
N LYS A 178 -10.73 20.02 -12.31
CA LYS A 178 -11.40 20.87 -13.31
C LYS A 178 -12.19 20.03 -14.32
N ASN A 179 -11.57 19.02 -14.92
CA ASN A 179 -12.20 18.19 -15.94
C ASN A 179 -13.41 17.41 -15.40
N GLN A 180 -13.35 16.87 -14.18
CA GLN A 180 -14.48 16.17 -13.59
C GLN A 180 -15.64 17.10 -13.24
N ILE A 181 -15.34 18.30 -12.73
CA ILE A 181 -16.36 19.32 -12.44
C ILE A 181 -17.04 19.74 -13.75
N LEU A 182 -16.26 20.05 -14.79
CA LEU A 182 -16.79 20.43 -16.10
C LEU A 182 -17.66 19.35 -16.73
N ALA A 183 -17.30 18.06 -16.58
CA ALA A 183 -18.13 16.96 -17.08
C ALA A 183 -19.52 16.92 -16.39
N GLN A 184 -19.58 17.15 -15.08
CA GLN A 184 -20.83 17.19 -14.32
C GLN A 184 -21.67 18.43 -14.68
N ILE A 185 -21.02 19.59 -14.82
CA ILE A 185 -21.66 20.84 -15.25
C ILE A 185 -22.22 20.71 -16.66
N ASN A 186 -21.50 20.10 -17.59
CA ASN A 186 -21.98 19.91 -18.96
C ASN A 186 -23.23 19.02 -19.00
N ASN A 187 -23.27 17.94 -18.21
CA ASN A 187 -24.47 17.12 -18.09
C ASN A 187 -25.66 17.92 -17.53
N PHE A 188 -25.43 18.67 -16.46
CA PHE A 188 -26.46 19.54 -15.88
C PHE A 188 -26.97 20.60 -16.86
N ASN A 189 -26.08 21.25 -17.62
CA ASN A 189 -26.43 22.25 -18.61
C ASN A 189 -27.23 21.65 -19.78
N ASN A 190 -26.98 20.40 -20.15
CA ASN A 190 -27.76 19.70 -21.19
C ASN A 190 -29.18 19.40 -20.69
N ASP A 191 -29.34 19.03 -19.41
CA ASP A 191 -30.66 18.79 -18.81
C ASP A 191 -31.52 20.07 -18.75
N LEU A 192 -30.88 21.24 -18.70
CA LEU A 192 -31.54 22.55 -18.69
C LEU A 192 -31.76 23.17 -20.08
N GLU A 193 -31.30 22.53 -21.16
CA GLU A 193 -31.29 23.13 -22.51
C GLU A 193 -32.68 23.56 -22.99
N TYR A 194 -33.73 22.82 -22.61
CA TYR A 194 -35.12 23.14 -22.96
C TYR A 194 -35.72 24.33 -22.19
N LEU A 195 -35.04 24.83 -21.16
CA LEU A 195 -35.60 25.84 -20.25
C LEU A 195 -35.16 27.28 -20.59
N GLU A 196 -34.30 27.46 -21.60
CA GLU A 196 -33.75 28.77 -22.02
C GLU A 196 -33.08 29.54 -20.87
N ILE A 197 -32.52 28.82 -19.89
CA ILE A 197 -31.80 29.40 -18.73
C ILE A 197 -30.30 29.51 -19.08
N GLU A 198 -29.64 30.50 -18.49
CA GLU A 198 -28.18 30.65 -18.59
C GLU A 198 -27.46 29.38 -18.13
N LYS A 199 -26.52 28.90 -18.95
CA LYS A 199 -25.69 27.71 -18.66
C LYS A 199 -24.65 28.06 -17.59
N ILE A 200 -24.39 27.14 -16.67
CA ILE A 200 -23.31 27.31 -15.68
C ILE A 200 -21.97 27.30 -16.40
N THR A 201 -21.13 28.29 -16.09
CA THR A 201 -19.71 28.33 -16.44
C THR A 201 -18.87 28.14 -15.17
N PHE A 202 -17.75 27.46 -15.34
CA PHE A 202 -16.83 27.17 -14.24
C PHE A 202 -15.40 27.09 -14.75
N ASP A 203 -14.48 27.70 -14.03
CA ASP A 203 -13.06 27.46 -14.19
C ASP A 203 -12.36 27.43 -12.83
N ILE A 204 -11.29 26.65 -12.72
CA ILE A 204 -10.42 26.60 -11.56
C ILE A 204 -8.97 26.50 -12.01
N GLY A 205 -8.12 27.31 -11.37
CA GLY A 205 -6.69 27.29 -11.54
C GLY A 205 -5.95 27.31 -10.21
N ILE A 206 -4.67 26.97 -10.23
CA ILE A 206 -3.75 27.12 -9.12
C ILE A 206 -2.63 28.08 -9.52
N ASP A 207 -2.31 29.03 -8.65
CA ASP A 207 -1.14 29.88 -8.81
C ASP A 207 0.13 29.08 -8.42
N GLN A 208 1.13 29.04 -9.30
CA GLN A 208 2.35 28.27 -9.06
C GLN A 208 3.32 28.94 -8.07
N VAL A 209 3.12 30.23 -7.76
CA VAL A 209 3.98 30.99 -6.85
C VAL A 209 3.58 30.76 -5.40
N ASP A 210 2.28 30.81 -5.10
CA ASP A 210 1.77 30.70 -3.73
C ASP A 210 0.78 29.55 -3.50
N PHE A 211 0.55 28.72 -4.52
CA PHE A 211 -0.26 27.50 -4.47
C PHE A 211 -1.71 27.74 -4.02
N ARG A 212 -2.21 28.97 -4.13
CA ARG A 212 -3.62 29.28 -3.91
C ARG A 212 -4.42 29.02 -5.18
N THR A 213 -5.64 28.52 -5.00
CA THR A 213 -6.58 28.32 -6.10
C THR A 213 -7.46 29.55 -6.31
N THR A 214 -7.87 29.74 -7.56
CA THR A 214 -8.87 30.73 -7.97
C THR A 214 -9.98 30.02 -8.74
N ILE A 215 -11.23 30.28 -8.37
CA ILE A 215 -12.42 29.73 -9.03
C ILE A 215 -13.21 30.85 -9.69
N PHE A 216 -13.55 30.66 -10.96
CA PHE A 216 -14.47 31.51 -11.71
C PHE A 216 -15.77 30.76 -11.92
N SER A 217 -16.91 31.38 -11.62
CA SER A 217 -18.22 30.83 -11.95
C SER A 217 -19.27 31.95 -12.08
N ASN A 218 -20.24 31.77 -12.97
CA ASN A 218 -21.43 32.62 -13.03
C ASN A 218 -22.49 32.27 -11.97
N GLY A 219 -22.35 31.15 -11.27
CA GLY A 219 -23.20 30.77 -10.14
C GLY A 219 -22.57 31.06 -8.78
N THR A 220 -23.40 31.04 -7.73
CA THR A 220 -22.94 31.05 -6.34
C THR A 220 -22.36 29.68 -6.00
N ILE A 221 -21.11 29.65 -5.56
CA ILE A 221 -20.42 28.43 -5.13
C ILE A 221 -20.71 28.20 -3.64
N CYS A 222 -21.40 27.09 -3.35
CA CYS A 222 -21.84 26.75 -2.01
C CYS A 222 -20.90 25.70 -1.41
N PHE A 223 -19.96 26.17 -0.59
CA PHE A 223 -19.04 25.29 0.15
C PHE A 223 -19.50 24.97 1.58
N ASN A 224 -20.58 25.59 2.07
CA ASN A 224 -21.15 25.27 3.37
C ASN A 224 -22.05 24.01 3.30
N VAL A 225 -21.46 22.90 2.90
CA VAL A 225 -22.11 21.59 2.76
C VAL A 225 -21.34 20.52 3.53
N GLU A 226 -22.00 19.39 3.81
CA GLU A 226 -21.30 18.21 4.32
C GLU A 226 -20.26 17.71 3.30
N ASN A 227 -19.17 17.15 3.81
CA ASN A 227 -18.07 16.61 2.99
C ASN A 227 -17.50 17.62 1.97
N SER A 228 -17.58 18.91 2.31
CA SER A 228 -17.15 20.00 1.44
C SER A 228 -15.69 19.88 1.02
N ILE A 229 -15.43 20.04 -0.29
CA ILE A 229 -14.09 20.06 -0.88
C ILE A 229 -13.31 21.35 -0.57
N ALA A 230 -13.96 22.39 -0.04
CA ALA A 230 -13.35 23.70 0.17
C ALA A 230 -11.99 23.67 0.90
N PRO A 231 -11.82 22.91 2.01
CA PRO A 231 -10.52 22.87 2.70
C PRO A 231 -9.39 22.31 1.83
N LEU A 232 -9.69 21.36 0.94
CA LEU A 232 -8.71 20.80 -0.01
C LEU A 232 -8.24 21.87 -0.99
N LEU A 233 -9.17 22.69 -1.49
CA LEU A 233 -8.87 23.76 -2.44
C LEU A 233 -8.32 25.04 -1.77
N GLY A 234 -8.33 25.12 -0.44
CA GLY A 234 -7.84 26.28 0.33
C GLY A 234 -8.92 27.33 0.65
N PHE A 235 -10.19 27.04 0.39
CA PHE A 235 -11.32 27.90 0.70
C PHE A 235 -11.90 27.62 2.09
N GLU A 236 -12.45 28.67 2.71
CA GLU A 236 -13.32 28.52 3.87
C GLU A 236 -14.68 27.92 3.47
N LYS A 237 -15.30 27.16 4.39
CA LYS A 237 -16.65 26.59 4.20
C LYS A 237 -17.73 27.68 4.33
N LYS A 238 -17.94 28.43 3.26
CA LYS A 238 -18.98 29.47 3.13
C LYS A 238 -19.47 29.57 1.70
N ASN A 239 -20.48 30.39 1.45
CA ASN A 239 -20.97 30.63 0.11
C ASN A 239 -20.19 31.77 -0.53
N TYR A 240 -19.88 31.62 -1.82
CA TYR A 240 -19.18 32.62 -2.62
C TYR A 240 -20.11 33.01 -3.77
N GLU A 241 -20.69 34.21 -3.69
CA GLU A 241 -21.59 34.75 -4.71
C GLU A 241 -20.87 34.96 -6.04
N HIS A 242 -21.61 35.13 -7.14
CA HIS A 242 -20.96 35.43 -8.42
C HIS A 242 -20.02 36.65 -8.32
N TYR A 243 -18.79 36.49 -8.80
CA TYR A 243 -17.80 37.55 -8.86
C TYR A 243 -16.97 37.45 -10.14
N ILE A 244 -16.89 38.57 -10.88
CA ILE A 244 -16.31 38.59 -12.23
C ILE A 244 -14.80 38.28 -12.25
N ASP A 245 -14.07 38.72 -11.22
CA ASP A 245 -12.61 38.48 -11.12
C ASP A 245 -12.28 37.11 -10.49
N GLY A 246 -13.30 36.31 -10.17
CA GLY A 246 -13.15 35.01 -9.54
C GLY A 246 -12.80 35.07 -8.05
N HIS A 247 -13.10 33.99 -7.35
CA HIS A 247 -12.79 33.87 -5.92
C HIS A 247 -11.44 33.23 -5.72
N ARG A 248 -10.57 33.93 -5.03
CA ARG A 248 -9.27 33.39 -4.61
C ARG A 248 -9.36 32.80 -3.20
N SER A 249 -8.76 31.64 -3.03
CA SER A 249 -8.70 30.92 -1.76
C SER A 249 -7.96 31.71 -0.67
N GLN A 250 -8.42 31.53 0.58
CA GLN A 250 -7.82 32.18 1.75
C GLN A 250 -6.50 31.50 2.16
N LYS A 251 -6.39 30.19 1.89
CA LYS A 251 -5.23 29.35 2.23
C LYS A 251 -4.64 28.70 0.98
N VAL A 252 -3.43 28.17 1.14
CA VAL A 252 -2.79 27.31 0.14
C VAL A 252 -3.65 26.05 -0.07
N SER A 253 -3.78 25.60 -1.32
CA SER A 253 -4.46 24.34 -1.62
C SER A 253 -3.64 23.13 -1.16
N ASN A 254 -4.30 22.13 -0.60
CA ASN A 254 -3.66 20.94 -0.04
C ASN A 254 -3.84 19.73 -0.95
N LEU A 255 -3.47 19.86 -2.23
CA LEU A 255 -3.60 18.76 -3.19
C LEU A 255 -2.61 17.61 -2.91
N ASN A 256 -1.48 17.90 -2.27
CA ASN A 256 -0.46 16.93 -1.87
C ASN A 256 -0.59 16.59 -0.37
N ILE A 257 -1.55 15.74 -0.02
CA ILE A 257 -1.84 15.42 1.39
C ILE A 257 -0.68 14.67 2.07
N VAL A 258 0.08 13.88 1.31
CA VAL A 258 1.23 13.12 1.81
C VAL A 258 2.51 13.84 1.47
N ASN A 259 3.12 14.50 2.46
CA ASN A 259 4.38 15.23 2.32
C ASN A 259 5.60 14.34 2.55
N SER A 260 5.47 13.37 3.45
CA SER A 260 6.52 12.44 3.82
C SER A 260 5.95 11.05 3.99
N ILE A 261 6.71 10.05 3.53
CA ILE A 261 6.40 8.63 3.61
C ILE A 261 7.47 7.98 4.46
N LYS A 262 7.06 7.46 5.62
CA LYS A 262 7.92 6.71 6.54
C LYS A 262 7.71 5.22 6.33
N VAL A 263 8.81 4.49 6.20
CA VAL A 263 8.83 3.03 6.09
C VAL A 263 9.04 2.45 7.48
N MET A 264 7.97 2.00 8.10
CA MET A 264 7.97 1.42 9.45
C MET A 264 8.28 -0.08 9.39
N CYS A 265 9.10 -0.59 10.31
CA CYS A 265 9.48 -1.99 10.38
C CYS A 265 9.45 -2.54 11.80
N ASN A 266 8.59 -3.53 12.06
CA ASN A 266 8.32 -4.08 13.40
C ASN A 266 9.53 -4.75 14.09
N ILE A 267 10.60 -5.07 13.35
CA ILE A 267 11.77 -5.78 13.90
C ILE A 267 12.97 -4.87 14.17
N THR A 268 12.80 -3.55 14.08
CA THR A 268 13.91 -2.58 14.24
C THR A 268 13.94 -1.89 15.59
N GLN A 269 15.12 -1.38 15.94
CA GLN A 269 15.35 -0.51 17.09
C GLN A 269 16.36 0.58 16.71
N GLY A 270 16.33 1.71 17.41
CA GLY A 270 17.35 2.76 17.31
C GLY A 270 16.99 3.92 16.38
N SER A 271 15.82 3.88 15.74
CA SER A 271 15.23 5.07 15.12
C SER A 271 14.56 5.93 16.19
N PHE A 272 14.60 7.26 16.04
CA PHE A 272 13.95 8.19 16.96
C PHE A 272 13.19 9.26 16.19
N ASN A 273 11.98 9.57 16.63
CA ASN A 273 11.20 10.71 16.13
C ASN A 273 10.84 11.60 17.33
N ASN A 274 11.28 12.86 17.31
CA ASN A 274 11.09 13.82 18.40
C ASN A 274 11.46 13.24 19.78
N HIS A 275 12.66 12.63 19.88
CA HIS A 275 13.21 11.97 21.08
C HIS A 275 12.47 10.70 21.54
N MET A 276 11.42 10.26 20.86
CA MET A 276 10.74 9.00 21.15
C MET A 276 11.26 7.90 20.23
N SER A 277 11.43 6.69 20.77
CA SER A 277 11.82 5.51 19.99
C SER A 277 10.81 5.28 18.86
N SER A 278 11.33 5.11 17.65
CA SER A 278 10.60 4.84 16.42
C SER A 278 11.08 3.53 15.78
N HIS A 279 10.32 3.06 14.82
CA HIS A 279 10.60 1.87 14.01
C HIS A 279 10.75 2.22 12.53
N SER A 280 10.95 3.51 12.20
CA SER A 280 11.16 3.96 10.83
C SER A 280 12.57 3.62 10.36
N ILE A 281 12.69 2.92 9.23
CA ILE A 281 13.97 2.55 8.61
C ILE A 281 14.32 3.43 7.41
N TYR A 282 13.38 4.22 6.92
CA TYR A 282 13.57 5.13 5.79
C TYR A 282 12.44 6.16 5.75
N GLU A 283 12.75 7.38 5.31
CA GLU A 283 11.79 8.46 5.12
C GLU A 283 12.12 9.20 3.83
N PHE A 284 11.09 9.51 3.04
CA PHE A 284 11.24 10.25 1.79
C PHE A 284 9.95 11.00 1.43
N SER A 285 10.07 12.06 0.64
CA SER A 285 8.91 12.76 0.07
C SER A 285 8.57 12.21 -1.32
N PRO A 286 7.28 12.08 -1.68
CA PRO A 286 6.89 11.75 -3.04
C PRO A 286 7.22 12.92 -3.98
N SER A 287 8.34 12.84 -4.68
CA SER A 287 8.88 13.92 -5.52
C SER A 287 8.36 13.92 -6.97
N GLU A 288 7.72 12.82 -7.38
CA GLU A 288 7.26 12.62 -8.74
C GLU A 288 5.80 13.08 -8.93
N ASN A 289 5.38 13.28 -10.18
CA ASN A 289 3.99 13.65 -10.49
C ASN A 289 2.98 12.60 -9.99
N ILE A 290 1.76 13.04 -9.71
CA ILE A 290 0.62 12.17 -9.41
C ILE A 290 0.45 11.12 -10.53
N GLY A 291 0.16 9.87 -10.14
CA GLY A 291 -0.06 8.76 -11.07
C GLY A 291 1.23 8.13 -11.63
N SER A 292 2.40 8.70 -11.35
CA SER A 292 3.67 8.15 -11.80
C SER A 292 4.16 7.00 -10.91
N LYS A 293 5.10 6.20 -11.43
CA LYS A 293 5.76 5.15 -10.65
C LYS A 293 6.77 5.80 -9.71
N LEU A 294 6.62 5.55 -8.41
CA LEU A 294 7.54 5.98 -7.38
C LEU A 294 8.57 4.88 -7.10
N ILE A 295 9.85 5.18 -7.31
CA ILE A 295 10.97 4.27 -7.05
C ILE A 295 11.93 4.96 -6.08
N GLN A 296 12.22 4.30 -4.97
CA GLN A 296 13.15 4.78 -3.95
C GLN A 296 14.25 3.76 -3.75
N THR A 297 15.48 4.18 -4.02
CA THR A 297 16.70 3.39 -3.83
C THR A 297 17.67 4.25 -3.02
N PRO A 298 17.81 4.01 -1.71
CA PRO A 298 18.69 4.82 -0.87
C PRO A 298 20.12 4.80 -1.41
N SER A 299 20.72 5.98 -1.63
CA SER A 299 22.10 6.09 -2.14
C SER A 299 23.12 5.57 -1.13
N ASN A 300 22.84 5.77 0.15
CA ASN A 300 23.59 5.21 1.28
C ASN A 300 22.65 4.33 2.10
N LEU A 301 23.03 3.06 2.29
CA LEU A 301 22.25 2.14 3.13
C LEU A 301 22.47 2.49 4.60
N ILE A 302 21.41 2.93 5.26
CA ILE A 302 21.39 3.11 6.72
C ILE A 302 20.90 1.82 7.35
N TYR A 303 21.74 1.24 8.21
CA TYR A 303 21.46 -0.01 8.91
C TYR A 303 20.94 0.27 10.32
N TYR A 304 19.83 -0.36 10.67
CA TYR A 304 19.22 -0.29 12.00
C TYR A 304 19.36 -1.63 12.70
N LYS A 305 19.70 -1.60 13.99
CA LYS A 305 19.81 -2.81 14.79
C LYS A 305 18.46 -3.51 14.89
N LEU A 306 18.48 -4.84 14.85
CA LEU A 306 17.29 -5.64 15.08
C LEU A 306 16.93 -5.70 16.57
N ASN A 307 15.62 -5.73 16.87
CA ASN A 307 15.10 -5.87 18.24
C ASN A 307 14.95 -7.33 18.70
N LYS A 308 15.21 -8.29 17.80
CA LYS A 308 15.06 -9.74 18.04
C LYS A 308 16.08 -10.53 17.21
N THR A 309 16.45 -11.70 17.71
CA THR A 309 17.38 -12.63 17.03
C THR A 309 16.68 -13.81 16.37
N ASN A 310 15.41 -14.03 16.70
CA ASN A 310 14.53 -15.01 16.06
C ASN A 310 13.39 -14.25 15.37
N ILE A 311 13.34 -14.28 14.03
CA ILE A 311 12.38 -13.53 13.22
C ILE A 311 11.29 -14.48 12.73
N GLU A 312 10.17 -14.53 13.47
CA GLU A 312 8.97 -15.27 13.07
C GLU A 312 8.13 -14.52 12.03
N SER A 313 8.16 -13.18 12.10
CA SER A 313 7.40 -12.32 11.21
C SER A 313 8.10 -10.98 11.00
N LEU A 314 7.90 -10.46 9.80
CA LEU A 314 8.37 -9.15 9.36
C LEU A 314 7.19 -8.40 8.77
N THR A 315 6.89 -7.25 9.36
CA THR A 315 5.84 -6.34 8.92
C THR A 315 6.45 -5.00 8.56
N ILE A 316 6.15 -4.54 7.35
CA ILE A 316 6.47 -3.21 6.86
C ILE A 316 5.19 -2.43 6.67
N GLN A 317 5.15 -1.19 7.12
CA GLN A 317 4.01 -0.29 6.97
C GLN A 317 4.48 1.06 6.44
N LEU A 318 3.80 1.59 5.42
CA LEU A 318 3.97 2.96 4.98
C LEU A 318 3.00 3.88 5.72
N VAL A 319 3.54 4.89 6.38
CA VAL A 319 2.75 5.91 7.10
C VAL A 319 3.13 7.31 6.63
N ASP A 320 2.21 8.25 6.75
CA ASP A 320 2.43 9.65 6.38
C ASP A 320 3.24 10.41 7.45
N GLN A 321 3.41 11.73 7.25
CA GLN A 321 4.11 12.61 8.19
C GLN A 321 3.54 12.56 9.63
N ASP A 322 2.25 12.28 9.76
CA ASP A 322 1.48 12.26 11.01
C ASP A 322 1.34 10.83 11.59
N HIS A 323 2.00 9.84 10.97
CA HIS A 323 1.94 8.40 11.28
C HIS A 323 0.60 7.72 10.97
N ASN A 324 -0.24 8.33 10.13
CA ASN A 324 -1.45 7.66 9.64
C ASN A 324 -1.09 6.65 8.55
N PRO A 325 -1.76 5.49 8.49
CA PRO A 325 -1.57 4.54 7.40
C PRO A 325 -1.92 5.17 6.05
N ILE A 326 -1.00 5.08 5.10
CA ILE A 326 -1.22 5.60 3.76
C ILE A 326 -2.18 4.68 2.99
N ASN A 327 -3.08 5.26 2.19
CA ASN A 327 -3.89 4.52 1.24
C ASN A 327 -3.27 4.60 -0.17
N ASN A 328 -2.91 3.46 -0.75
CA ASN A 328 -2.32 3.35 -2.09
C ASN A 328 -3.34 2.92 -3.16
N LEU A 329 -4.64 3.00 -2.90
CA LEU A 329 -5.73 2.62 -3.83
C LEU A 329 -5.62 1.18 -4.39
N GLY A 330 -4.98 0.26 -3.66
CA GLY A 330 -4.79 -1.11 -4.14
C GLY A 330 -3.62 -1.27 -5.10
N GLU A 331 -2.80 -0.23 -5.29
CA GLU A 331 -1.63 -0.29 -6.17
C GLU A 331 -0.54 -1.21 -5.66
N LYS A 332 0.29 -1.71 -6.58
CA LYS A 332 1.37 -2.62 -6.20
C LYS A 332 2.43 -1.91 -5.35
N LEU A 333 2.77 -2.51 -4.21
CA LEU A 333 3.91 -2.15 -3.38
C LEU A 333 4.94 -3.29 -3.43
N ILE A 334 6.21 -2.92 -3.57
CA ILE A 334 7.35 -3.82 -3.57
C ILE A 334 8.42 -3.25 -2.64
N ILE A 335 8.87 -4.06 -1.70
CA ILE A 335 9.91 -3.69 -0.73
C ILE A 335 10.98 -4.77 -0.67
N ASN A 336 12.23 -4.34 -0.86
CA ASN A 336 13.41 -5.16 -0.71
C ASN A 336 14.21 -4.67 0.50
N LEU A 337 14.46 -5.59 1.43
CA LEU A 337 15.26 -5.32 2.62
C LEU A 337 16.54 -6.16 2.57
N HIS A 338 17.57 -5.68 3.27
CA HIS A 338 18.80 -6.42 3.48
C HIS A 338 19.04 -6.57 4.97
N ILE A 339 19.08 -7.82 5.43
CA ILE A 339 19.52 -8.17 6.78
C ILE A 339 20.93 -8.73 6.68
N LYS A 340 21.85 -8.21 7.50
CA LYS A 340 23.22 -8.71 7.60
C LYS A 340 23.73 -8.66 9.03
N ARG A 341 24.86 -9.32 9.28
CA ARG A 341 25.61 -9.17 10.53
C ARG A 341 26.43 -7.89 10.49
N PHE A 342 26.54 -7.16 11.60
CA PHE A 342 27.46 -6.04 11.69
C PHE A 342 28.90 -6.44 11.29
N GLY A 343 29.56 -5.62 10.48
CA GLY A 343 30.91 -5.89 9.98
C GLY A 343 31.04 -6.96 8.87
N SER A 344 29.93 -7.50 8.36
CA SER A 344 29.91 -8.44 7.22
C SER A 344 29.62 -7.81 5.86
#